data_AF-A0A9P3JUG7-F1
#
_entry.id   AF-A0A9P3JUG7-F1
#
_cell.length_a   1.000
_cell.length_b   1.000
_cell.length_c   1.000
_cell.angle_alpha   90.00
_cell.angle_beta   90.00
_cell.angle_gamma   90.00
#
_symmetry.space_group_name_H-M   'P 1'
#
loop_
_entity.id
_entity.type
_entity.pdbx_description
1 polymer ?
#
loop_
_entity_poly.entity_id
_entity_poly.type
_entity_poly.pdbx_seq_one_letter_code
_entity_poly.pdbx_strand_id
1 'polypeptide(L)'
;DIKVQIQKWYLQSISNNKIVFRTRYGIYEYMVMPFGLTNAPSTFQLTMNGVFHDLLDKCVIIYVDDILIYSKSGEQHLKDLEAVFQWVQQHHLVTKGSKCEFL
;
A
#
# COMPACT_ATOMS: atom_id res chain seq x y z
N ASP A 1 2.38 -6.36 17.84
CA ASP A 1 2.40 -5.42 16.69
C ASP A 1 2.52 -6.22 15.40
N ILE A 2 1.87 -5.83 14.32
CA ILE A 2 1.94 -6.60 13.06
C ILE A 2 2.48 -5.73 11.95
N LYS A 3 3.54 -6.22 11.32
CA LYS A 3 4.08 -5.64 10.10
C LYS A 3 3.45 -6.32 8.90
N VAL A 4 2.84 -5.53 8.01
CA VAL A 4 2.26 -5.99 6.74
C VAL A 4 2.95 -5.27 5.61
N GLN A 5 3.45 -6.00 4.62
CA GLN A 5 4.03 -5.39 3.43
C GLN A 5 3.02 -5.32 2.28
N ILE A 6 2.88 -4.13 1.68
CA ILE A 6 2.14 -3.93 0.44
C ILE A 6 3.03 -4.33 -0.74
N GLN A 7 2.52 -5.18 -1.63
CA GLN A 7 3.25 -5.68 -2.79
C GLN A 7 2.85 -4.99 -4.08
N LYS A 8 1.56 -4.64 -4.21
CA LYS A 8 1.03 -4.01 -5.41
C LYS A 8 -0.05 -3.00 -5.05
N TRP A 9 -0.01 -1.89 -5.78
CA TRP A 9 -1.08 -0.92 -5.85
C TRP A 9 -1.44 -0.72 -7.32
N TYR A 10 -2.72 -0.78 -7.62
CA TYR A 10 -3.23 -0.51 -8.96
C TYR A 10 -3.31 0.98 -9.16
N LEU A 11 -2.74 1.47 -10.27
CA LEU A 11 -2.85 2.88 -10.65
C LEU A 11 -4.33 3.17 -10.91
N GLN A 12 -5.00 3.85 -9.97
CA GLN A 12 -6.32 4.41 -10.26
C GLN A 12 -6.16 5.47 -11.35
N SER A 13 -7.07 5.41 -12.33
CA SER A 13 -7.09 6.19 -13.56
C SER A 13 -7.40 7.68 -13.32
N ILE A 14 -6.63 8.36 -12.47
CA ILE A 14 -6.94 9.72 -11.99
C ILE A 14 -5.93 10.78 -12.46
N SER A 15 -4.90 10.46 -13.25
CA SER A 15 -4.13 11.53 -13.91
C SER A 15 -3.52 11.17 -15.25
N ASN A 16 -3.48 12.18 -16.14
CA ASN A 16 -3.06 12.19 -17.54
C ASN A 16 -1.61 11.73 -17.83
N ASN A 17 -0.88 11.18 -16.85
CA ASN A 17 0.48 10.68 -17.03
C ASN A 17 0.51 9.16 -16.90
N LYS A 18 0.03 8.48 -17.93
CA LYS A 18 0.22 7.04 -18.10
C LYS A 18 1.71 6.75 -18.25
N ILE A 19 2.25 5.88 -17.40
CA ILE A 19 3.65 5.43 -17.52
C ILE A 19 3.70 4.40 -18.65
N VAL A 20 4.22 4.82 -19.79
CA VAL A 20 4.39 4.00 -20.99
C VAL A 20 5.84 3.57 -21.18
N PHE A 21 6.05 2.33 -21.62
CA PHE A 21 7.34 1.83 -22.05
C PHE A 21 7.26 1.26 -23.46
N ARG A 22 8.36 1.36 -24.21
CA ARG A 22 8.44 0.89 -25.59
C ARG A 22 9.33 -0.34 -25.66
N THR A 23 8.84 -1.39 -26.30
CA THR A 23 9.62 -2.56 -26.70
C THR A 23 9.81 -2.57 -28.21
N ARG A 24 10.61 -3.51 -28.73
CA ARG A 24 10.76 -3.73 -30.19
C ARG A 24 9.41 -4.01 -30.87
N TYR A 25 8.43 -4.55 -30.14
CA TYR A 25 7.17 -5.05 -30.68
C TYR A 25 5.98 -4.10 -30.44
N GLY A 26 6.16 -2.99 -29.71
CA GLY A 26 5.07 -2.04 -29.46
C GLY A 26 5.29 -1.13 -28.27
N ILE A 27 4.25 -0.35 -27.94
CA ILE A 27 4.19 0.52 -26.76
C ILE A 27 3.20 -0.12 -25.78
N TYR A 28 3.59 -0.20 -24.52
CA TYR A 28 2.83 -0.83 -23.45
C TYR A 28 2.67 0.15 -22.29
N GLU A 29 1.57 0.04 -21.56
CA GLU A 29 1.25 0.86 -20.39
C GLU A 29 1.41 0.04 -19.11
N TYR A 30 1.94 0.65 -18.06
CA TYR A 30 1.97 0.05 -16.72
C TYR A 30 0.60 0.17 -16.04
N MET A 31 0.05 -0.96 -15.59
CA MET A 31 -1.20 -1.03 -14.81
C MET A 31 -0.98 -0.88 -13.29
N VAL A 32 0.27 -1.08 -12.86
CA VAL A 32 0.74 -0.92 -11.49
C VAL A 32 1.98 -0.05 -11.51
N MET A 33 2.26 0.70 -10.45
CA MET A 33 3.47 1.50 -10.38
C MET A 33 4.71 0.58 -10.49
N PRO A 34 5.61 0.79 -11.48
CA PRO A 34 6.80 -0.04 -11.62
C PRO A 34 7.86 0.32 -10.58
N PHE A 35 8.57 -0.71 -10.10
CA PHE A 35 9.75 -0.53 -9.25
C PHE A 35 10.90 0.11 -10.05
N GLY A 36 11.67 0.99 -9.41
CA GLY A 36 12.86 1.61 -10.00
C GLY A 36 12.65 3.02 -10.59
N LEU A 37 11.45 3.60 -10.49
CA LEU A 37 11.26 5.03 -10.73
C LEU A 37 11.82 5.83 -9.56
N THR A 38 12.63 6.87 -9.84
CA THR A 38 13.31 7.68 -8.82
C THR A 38 12.34 8.30 -7.79
N ASN A 39 11.13 8.63 -8.22
CA ASN A 39 10.10 9.24 -7.35
C ASN A 39 9.01 8.25 -6.92
N ALA A 40 9.15 6.95 -7.22
CA ALA A 40 8.13 5.96 -6.84
C ALA A 40 7.91 5.89 -5.32
N PRO A 41 8.95 5.83 -4.46
CA PRO A 41 8.75 5.75 -3.01
C PRO A 41 8.01 6.97 -2.44
N SER A 42 8.35 8.19 -2.88
CA SER A 42 7.70 9.41 -2.42
C SER A 42 6.24 9.50 -2.89
N THR A 43 5.98 9.10 -4.14
CA THR A 43 4.60 9.08 -4.69
C THR A 43 3.76 8.02 -3.98
N PHE A 44 4.36 6.86 -3.67
CA PHE A 44 3.73 5.80 -2.90
C PHE A 44 3.38 6.28 -1.49
N GLN A 45 4.33 6.89 -0.78
CA GLN A 45 4.09 7.43 0.55
C GLN A 45 2.97 8.49 0.56
N LEU A 46 2.95 9.42 -0.40
CA LEU A 46 1.90 10.43 -0.50
C LEU A 46 0.51 9.80 -0.74
N THR A 47 0.46 8.81 -1.62
CA THR A 47 -0.78 8.09 -1.93
C THR A 47 -1.27 7.30 -0.72
N MET A 48 -0.38 6.55 -0.06
CA MET A 48 -0.72 5.77 1.13
C MET A 48 -1.11 6.67 2.30
N ASN A 49 -0.45 7.82 2.47
CA ASN A 49 -0.83 8.79 3.48
C ASN A 49 -2.24 9.35 3.24
N GLY A 50 -2.64 9.52 1.97
CA GLY A 50 -4.01 9.91 1.62
C GLY A 50 -5.03 8.78 1.82
N VAL A 51 -4.71 7.56 1.37
CA VAL A 51 -5.59 6.40 1.49
C VAL A 51 -5.83 6.01 2.94
N PHE A 52 -4.80 6.02 3.79
CA PHE A 52 -4.90 5.62 5.18
C PHE A 52 -5.09 6.80 6.13
N HIS A 53 -5.38 8.01 5.63
CA HIS A 53 -5.48 9.23 6.43
C HIS A 53 -6.32 9.05 7.71
N ASP A 54 -7.44 8.34 7.61
CA ASP A 54 -8.35 8.13 8.74
C ASP A 54 -7.83 7.14 9.79
N LEU A 55 -6.87 6.28 9.43
CA LEU A 55 -6.28 5.22 10.26
C LEU A 55 -4.86 5.56 10.74
N LEU A 56 -4.19 6.51 10.08
CA LEU A 56 -2.87 7.01 10.45
C LEU A 56 -2.87 7.57 11.88
N ASP A 57 -1.79 7.29 12.60
CA ASP A 57 -1.55 7.74 13.99
C ASP A 57 -2.59 7.29 15.03
N LYS A 58 -3.59 6.49 14.63
CA LYS A 58 -4.55 5.83 15.55
C LYS A 58 -4.13 4.40 15.86
N CYS A 59 -3.93 3.61 14.80
CA CYS A 59 -3.56 2.20 14.89
C CYS A 59 -2.60 1.77 13.78
N VAL A 60 -2.30 2.65 12.81
CA VAL A 60 -1.45 2.37 11.65
C VAL A 60 -0.33 3.39 11.52
N ILE A 61 0.88 2.90 11.25
CA ILE A 61 2.04 3.67 10.80
C ILE A 61 2.45 3.13 9.43
N ILE A 62 2.76 4.02 8.49
CA ILE A 62 3.16 3.65 7.12
C ILE A 62 4.57 4.15 6.84
N TYR A 63 5.44 3.23 6.42
CA TYR A 63 6.81 3.54 6.01
C TYR A 63 7.12 2.89 4.66
N VAL A 64 7.08 3.69 3.60
CA VAL A 64 7.22 3.22 2.21
C VAL A 64 6.28 2.04 1.98
N ASP A 65 6.79 0.83 1.72
CA ASP A 65 5.98 -0.35 1.40
C ASP A 65 5.45 -1.10 2.65
N ASP A 66 5.86 -0.69 3.85
CA ASP A 66 5.56 -1.36 5.11
C ASP A 66 4.44 -0.64 5.87
N ILE A 67 3.44 -1.39 6.30
CA ILE A 67 2.35 -0.95 7.18
C ILE A 67 2.56 -1.62 8.53
N LEU A 68 2.74 -0.82 9.57
CA LEU A 68 2.82 -1.29 10.95
C LEU A 68 1.49 -1.02 11.65
N ILE A 69 0.89 -2.08 12.16
CA ILE A 69 -0.35 -2.03 12.95
C ILE A 69 0.03 -2.23 14.40
N TYR A 70 -0.34 -1.28 15.26
CA TYR A 70 -0.03 -1.30 16.68
C TYR A 70 -1.27 -1.00 17.50
N SER A 71 -1.39 -1.67 18.65
CA SER A 71 -2.56 -1.56 19.53
C SER A 71 -2.16 -1.74 20.99
N LYS A 72 -2.93 -1.16 21.91
CA LYS A 72 -2.61 -1.20 23.36
C LYS A 72 -2.98 -2.53 24.04
N SER A 73 -3.91 -3.29 23.47
CA SER A 73 -4.36 -4.59 24.01
C SER A 73 -4.59 -5.59 22.88
N GLY A 74 -4.46 -6.89 23.18
CA GLY A 74 -4.63 -7.96 22.18
C GLY A 74 -6.03 -8.02 21.58
N GLU A 75 -7.08 -7.78 22.38
CA GLU A 75 -8.46 -7.73 21.88
C GLU A 75 -8.70 -6.54 20.94
N GLN A 76 -8.13 -5.38 21.27
CA GLN A 76 -8.20 -4.22 20.38
C GLN A 76 -7.40 -4.47 19.10
N HIS A 77 -6.27 -5.17 19.21
CA HIS A 77 -5.43 -5.50 18.07
C HIS A 77 -6.14 -6.32 17.00
N LEU A 78 -6.97 -7.29 17.40
CA LEU A 78 -7.77 -8.07 16.44
C LEU A 78 -8.79 -7.20 15.69
N LYS A 79 -9.41 -6.24 16.37
CA LYS A 79 -10.36 -5.30 15.76
C LYS A 79 -9.65 -4.34 14.80
N ASP A 80 -8.49 -3.82 15.21
CA ASP A 80 -7.70 -2.92 14.38
C ASP A 80 -7.19 -3.64 13.13
N LEU A 81 -6.74 -4.90 13.24
CA LEU A 81 -6.37 -5.73 12.10
C LEU A 81 -7.52 -5.92 11.12
N GLU A 82 -8.70 -6.28 11.64
CA GLU A 82 -9.88 -6.49 10.81
C GLU A 82 -10.25 -5.21 10.04
N ALA A 83 -10.23 -4.06 10.72
CA ALA A 83 -10.48 -2.77 10.10
C ALA A 83 -9.45 -2.44 9.01
N VAL A 84 -8.16 -2.67 9.26
CA VAL A 84 -7.09 -2.41 8.29
C VAL A 84 -7.18 -3.36 7.09
N PHE A 85 -7.47 -4.64 7.29
CA PHE A 85 -7.62 -5.58 6.19
C PHE A 85 -8.86 -5.28 5.34
N GLN A 86 -9.98 -4.88 5.95
CA GLN A 86 -11.16 -4.41 5.22
C GLN A 86 -10.83 -3.16 4.41
N TRP A 87 -10.08 -2.21 4.97
CA TRP A 87 -9.64 -1.00 4.29
C TRP A 87 -8.75 -1.31 3.08
N VAL A 88 -7.74 -2.17 3.27
CA VAL A 88 -6.85 -2.68 2.21
C VAL A 88 -7.67 -3.31 1.08
N GLN A 89 -8.69 -4.11 1.41
CA GLN A 89 -9.56 -4.75 0.43
C GLN A 89 -10.40 -3.72 -0.35
N GLN A 90 -10.98 -2.73 0.32
CA GLN A 90 -11.77 -1.66 -0.32
C GLN A 90 -10.93 -0.83 -1.31
N HIS A 91 -9.67 -0.56 -0.96
CA HIS A 91 -8.74 0.19 -1.79
C HIS A 91 -7.98 -0.66 -2.83
N HIS A 92 -8.37 -1.93 -3.01
CA HIS A 92 -7.76 -2.86 -3.98
C HIS A 92 -6.25 -3.02 -3.80
N LEU A 93 -5.77 -2.91 -2.56
CA LEU A 93 -4.38 -3.09 -2.21
C LEU A 93 -4.07 -4.57 -2.03
N VAL A 94 -2.90 -5.01 -2.52
CA VAL A 94 -2.46 -6.40 -2.38
C VAL A 94 -1.32 -6.47 -1.37
N THR A 95 -1.56 -7.18 -0.28
CA THR A 95 -0.56 -7.46 0.76
C THR A 95 0.15 -8.78 0.48
N LYS A 96 1.41 -8.88 0.89
CA LYS A 96 2.19 -10.12 0.79
C LYS A 96 2.17 -10.84 2.13
N GLY A 97 1.30 -11.84 2.26
CA GLY A 97 1.15 -12.63 3.49
C GLY A 97 2.45 -13.30 3.98
N SER A 98 3.35 -13.68 3.06
CA SER A 98 4.66 -14.27 3.42
C SER A 98 5.67 -13.29 4.02
N LYS A 99 5.33 -12.00 4.05
CA LYS A 99 6.11 -10.95 4.72
C LYS A 99 5.33 -10.29 5.85
N CYS A 100 4.21 -10.88 6.26
CA CYS A 100 3.51 -10.44 7.46
C CYS A 100 4.24 -11.01 8.68
N GLU A 101 4.74 -10.13 9.53
CA GLU A 101 5.41 -10.50 10.78
C GLU A 101 4.48 -10.13 11.94
N PHE A 102 4.13 -11.16 12.73
CA PHE A 102 3.39 -10.99 13.97
C PHE A 102 4.43 -10.89 15.09
N LEU A 103 4.66 -9.68 15.59
CA LEU A 103 5.56 -9.36 16.70
C LEU A 103 4.83 -9.38 18.04
#